data_AF-A0A9E5D4T1-F1
#
_entry.id   AF-A0A9E5D4T1-F1
#
_cell.length_a   1.000
_cell.length_b   1.000
_cell.length_c   1.000
_cell.angle_alpha   90.00
_cell.angle_beta   90.00
_cell.angle_gamma   90.00
#
_symmetry.space_group_name_H-M   'P 1'
#
loop_
_entity.id
_entity.type
_entity.pdbx_description
1 polymer ?
#
loop_
_entity_poly.entity_id
_entity_poly.type
_entity_poly.pdbx_seq_one_letter_code
_entity_poly.pdbx_strand_id
1 'polypeptide(L)'
;MQIGRLLPGFSAPQKQITLSLRDNWRQFALLVTLNLFVGGMIGMERSILPALAEAEFGITSKTAVVSFIATFGLAKAVTNLLAGNLAQRFTRRRILISGWLLAIPVPLILIWAPSWEWVIGANVLLGINQGLTWSMTVNMKMDLVGPRWRG
;
A
#
# COMPACT_ATOMS: atom_id res chain seq x y z
N MET A 1 39.38 -11.74 26.47
CA MET A 1 39.28 -10.61 27.42
C MET A 1 38.12 -9.72 26.98
N GLN A 2 36.86 -9.87 27.44
CA GLN A 2 36.28 -9.66 28.78
C GLN A 2 36.35 -8.22 29.34
N ILE A 3 36.08 -7.20 28.53
CA ILE A 3 35.91 -5.81 29.02
C ILE A 3 34.46 -5.51 29.49
N GLY A 4 33.48 -6.38 29.18
CA GLY A 4 32.06 -6.15 29.49
C GLY A 4 31.59 -6.45 30.93
N ARG A 5 32.49 -6.83 31.86
CA ARG A 5 32.11 -7.25 33.23
C ARG A 5 32.27 -6.16 34.32
N LEU A 6 32.76 -4.97 33.98
CA LEU A 6 33.15 -3.96 34.98
C LEU A 6 32.11 -2.86 35.26
N LEU A 7 31.01 -2.79 34.52
CA LEU A 7 29.99 -1.74 34.69
C LEU A 7 28.55 -2.27 34.60
N PRO A 8 28.05 -3.00 35.62
CA PRO A 8 26.69 -3.53 35.64
C PRO A 8 25.59 -2.43 35.73
N GLY A 9 25.95 -1.17 36.01
CA GLY A 9 25.01 -0.06 36.21
C GLY A 9 24.60 0.73 34.96
N PHE A 10 25.19 0.46 33.79
CA PHE A 10 24.87 1.17 32.53
C PHE A 10 24.09 0.34 31.51
N SER A 11 23.70 -0.89 31.88
CA SER A 11 22.70 -1.64 31.12
C SER A 11 21.34 -1.00 31.38
N ALA A 12 21.03 0.09 30.68
CA ALA A 12 19.66 0.57 30.58
C ALA A 12 18.78 -0.64 30.24
N PRO A 13 17.66 -0.89 30.95
CA PRO A 13 16.78 -2.01 30.62
C PRO A 13 16.39 -1.83 29.17
N GLN A 14 16.97 -2.67 28.32
CA GLN A 14 16.68 -2.70 26.90
C GLN A 14 15.24 -3.17 26.86
N LYS A 15 14.31 -2.20 26.79
CA LYS A 15 12.86 -2.44 26.82
C LYS A 15 12.60 -3.52 25.79
N GLN A 16 12.40 -4.75 26.25
CA GLN A 16 12.16 -5.88 25.38
C GLN A 16 10.89 -5.51 24.64
N ILE A 17 11.03 -5.13 23.37
CA ILE A 17 9.88 -4.80 22.54
C ILE A 17 9.17 -6.14 22.37
N THR A 18 8.16 -6.39 23.19
CA THR A 18 7.32 -7.57 23.09
C THR A 18 6.49 -7.41 21.82
N LEU A 19 6.97 -8.03 20.75
CA LEU A 19 6.23 -8.20 19.50
C LEU A 19 5.17 -9.26 19.74
N SER A 20 4.06 -8.83 20.35
CA SER A 20 2.89 -9.66 20.57
C SER A 20 1.69 -9.02 19.89
N LEU A 21 0.89 -9.85 19.21
CA LEU A 21 -0.36 -9.41 18.59
C LEU A 21 -1.31 -8.83 19.65
N ARG A 22 -1.30 -9.38 20.87
CA ARG A 22 -2.15 -8.94 21.97
C ARG A 22 -1.78 -7.53 22.46
N ASP A 23 -0.50 -7.16 22.48
CA ASP A 23 -0.08 -5.82 22.90
C ASP A 23 -0.27 -4.79 21.78
N ASN A 24 -0.17 -5.22 20.51
CA ASN A 24 -0.23 -4.34 19.34
C ASN A 24 -1.55 -4.42 18.55
N TRP A 25 -2.60 -5.02 19.13
CA TRP A 25 -3.85 -5.33 18.44
C TRP A 25 -4.51 -4.11 17.78
N ARG A 26 -4.42 -2.93 18.40
CA ARG A 26 -4.97 -1.68 17.85
C ARG A 26 -4.27 -1.28 16.55
N GLN A 27 -2.94 -1.40 16.51
CA GLN A 27 -2.15 -1.09 15.31
C GLN A 27 -2.40 -2.13 14.23
N PHE A 28 -2.50 -3.41 14.61
CA PHE A 28 -2.84 -4.48 13.68
C PHE A 28 -4.23 -4.26 13.08
N ALA A 29 -5.25 -3.95 13.90
CA ALA A 29 -6.60 -3.64 13.47
C ALA A 29 -6.61 -2.45 12.50
N LEU A 30 -5.89 -1.37 12.81
CA LEU A 30 -5.74 -0.23 11.90
C LEU A 30 -5.17 -0.65 10.55
N LEU A 31 -4.11 -1.47 10.53
CA LEU A 31 -3.49 -1.93 9.28
C LEU A 31 -4.42 -2.88 8.50
N VAL A 32 -5.24 -3.68 9.18
CA VAL A 32 -6.29 -4.50 8.56
C VAL A 32 -7.36 -3.61 7.93
N THR A 33 -7.85 -2.61 8.66
CA THR A 33 -8.82 -1.63 8.14
C THR A 33 -8.28 -0.87 6.94
N LEU A 34 -7.01 -0.44 6.97
CA LEU A 34 -6.37 0.18 5.80
C LEU A 34 -6.32 -0.78 4.61
N ASN A 35 -5.98 -2.05 4.84
CA ASN A 35 -5.95 -3.06 3.79
C ASN A 35 -7.34 -3.31 3.20
N LEU A 36 -8.39 -3.28 4.03
CA LEU A 36 -9.79 -3.33 3.59
C LEU A 36 -10.14 -2.14 2.67
N PHE A 37 -9.80 -0.91 3.05
CA PHE A 37 -10.07 0.26 2.21
C PHE A 37 -9.31 0.21 0.89
N VAL A 38 -8.04 -0.18 0.94
CA VAL A 38 -7.17 -0.36 -0.23
C VAL A 38 -7.76 -1.42 -1.17
N GLY A 39 -8.22 -2.56 -0.66
CA GLY A 39 -8.86 -3.60 -1.47
C GLY A 39 -10.24 -3.20 -2.00
N GLY A 40 -11.06 -2.55 -1.16
CA GLY A 40 -12.40 -2.08 -1.53
C GLY A 40 -12.39 -1.04 -2.64
N MET A 41 -11.43 -0.11 -2.62
CA MET A 41 -11.23 0.88 -3.68
C MET A 41 -10.99 0.22 -5.05
N ILE A 42 -10.05 -0.73 -5.16
CA ILE A 42 -9.81 -1.46 -6.41
C ILE A 42 -11.05 -2.25 -6.84
N GLY A 43 -11.75 -2.86 -5.88
CA GLY A 43 -12.96 -3.62 -6.14
C GLY A 43 -14.02 -2.76 -6.82
N MET A 44 -14.29 -1.58 -6.26
CA MET A 44 -15.25 -0.62 -6.82
C MET A 44 -14.81 -0.13 -8.20
N GLU A 45 -13.54 0.24 -8.37
CA GLU A 45 -13.01 0.70 -9.66
C GLU A 45 -13.17 -0.34 -10.77
N ARG A 46 -12.87 -1.61 -10.49
CA ARG A 46 -13.00 -2.69 -11.47
C ARG A 46 -14.45 -2.99 -11.85
N SER A 47 -15.39 -2.72 -10.96
CA SER A 47 -16.82 -2.87 -11.25
C SER A 47 -17.38 -1.67 -12.03
N ILE A 48 -16.86 -0.46 -11.81
CA ILE A 48 -17.45 0.77 -12.35
C ILE A 48 -16.79 1.19 -13.67
N LEU A 49 -15.45 1.13 -13.76
CA LEU A 49 -14.72 1.72 -14.88
C LEU A 49 -14.98 1.09 -16.25
N PRO A 50 -15.16 -0.25 -16.39
CA PRO A 50 -15.53 -0.82 -17.68
C PRO A 50 -16.90 -0.34 -18.19
N ALA A 51 -17.86 -0.17 -17.28
CA ALA A 51 -19.18 0.37 -17.62
C ALA A 51 -19.11 1.85 -17.98
N LEU A 52 -18.31 2.64 -17.24
CA LEU A 52 -18.05 4.04 -17.56
C LEU A 52 -17.38 4.22 -18.94
N ALA A 53 -16.43 3.33 -19.28
CA ALA A 53 -15.73 3.35 -20.56
C ALA A 53 -16.69 3.22 -21.76
N GLU A 54 -17.68 2.33 -21.62
CA GLU A 54 -18.67 2.06 -22.66
C GLU A 54 -19.71 3.19 -22.74
N ALA A 55 -20.22 3.65 -21.59
CA ALA A 55 -21.28 4.65 -21.52
C ALA A 55 -20.83 6.06 -21.91
N GLU A 56 -19.68 6.52 -21.41
CA GLU A 56 -19.22 7.92 -21.58
C GLU A 56 -18.18 8.09 -22.69
N PHE A 57 -17.39 7.05 -22.98
CA PHE A 57 -16.25 7.15 -23.90
C PHE A 57 -16.40 6.28 -25.16
N GLY A 58 -17.47 5.47 -25.28
CA GLY A 58 -17.71 4.61 -26.44
C GLY A 58 -16.66 3.51 -26.63
N ILE A 59 -15.89 3.19 -25.59
CA ILE A 59 -14.82 2.18 -25.64
C ILE A 59 -15.41 0.82 -25.30
N THR A 60 -15.11 -0.18 -26.14
CA THR A 60 -15.48 -1.57 -25.86
C THR A 60 -14.96 -2.00 -24.49
N SER A 61 -15.86 -2.53 -23.65
CA SER A 61 -15.56 -2.98 -22.28
C SER A 61 -14.34 -3.91 -22.20
N LYS A 62 -14.15 -4.83 -23.17
CA LYS A 62 -12.96 -5.71 -23.24
C LYS A 62 -11.65 -4.93 -23.35
N THR A 63 -11.57 -3.92 -24.22
CA THR A 63 -10.37 -3.10 -24.45
C THR A 63 -10.07 -2.23 -23.23
N ALA A 64 -11.12 -1.65 -22.62
CA ALA A 64 -11.02 -0.88 -21.40
C ALA A 64 -10.47 -1.75 -20.24
N VAL A 65 -11.01 -2.94 -20.04
CA VAL A 65 -10.54 -3.87 -19.00
C VAL A 65 -9.08 -4.28 -19.22
N VAL A 66 -8.68 -4.63 -20.45
CA VAL A 66 -7.30 -5.05 -20.74
C VAL A 66 -6.31 -3.91 -20.51
N SER A 67 -6.59 -2.71 -21.06
CA SER A 67 -5.73 -1.53 -20.86
C SER A 67 -5.64 -1.14 -19.39
N PHE A 68 -6.76 -1.21 -18.65
CA PHE A 68 -6.80 -0.97 -17.22
C PHE A 68 -5.97 -1.97 -16.43
N ILE A 69 -6.15 -3.27 -16.66
CA ILE A 69 -5.38 -4.34 -15.98
C ILE A 69 -3.89 -4.19 -16.29
N ALA A 70 -3.53 -3.94 -17.55
CA ALA A 70 -2.14 -3.79 -17.97
C ALA A 70 -1.47 -2.58 -17.30
N THR A 71 -2.07 -1.39 -17.43
CA THR A 71 -1.48 -0.15 -16.87
C THR A 71 -1.43 -0.16 -15.35
N PHE A 72 -2.50 -0.63 -14.69
CA PHE A 72 -2.52 -0.84 -13.24
C PHE A 72 -1.47 -1.85 -12.80
N GLY A 73 -1.44 -3.01 -13.46
CA GLY A 73 -0.57 -4.13 -13.13
C GLY A 73 0.91 -3.76 -13.28
N LEU A 74 1.27 -3.07 -14.36
CA LEU A 74 2.62 -2.56 -14.59
C LEU A 74 3.03 -1.54 -13.54
N ALA A 75 2.19 -0.53 -13.29
CA ALA A 75 2.46 0.50 -12.28
C ALA A 75 2.65 -0.12 -10.89
N LYS A 76 1.76 -1.06 -10.52
CA LYS A 76 1.85 -1.80 -9.25
C LYS A 76 3.12 -2.66 -9.19
N ALA A 77 3.44 -3.41 -10.25
CA ALA A 77 4.61 -4.27 -10.27
C ALA A 77 5.90 -3.47 -10.06
N VAL A 78 6.09 -2.40 -10.84
CA VAL A 78 7.25 -1.50 -10.72
C VAL A 78 7.33 -0.93 -9.31
N THR A 79 6.22 -0.40 -8.81
CA THR A 79 6.18 0.23 -7.49
C THR A 79 6.47 -0.78 -6.38
N ASN A 80 5.97 -2.01 -6.50
CA ASN A 80 6.20 -3.06 -5.53
C ASN A 80 7.67 -3.51 -5.50
N LEU A 81 8.33 -3.57 -6.66
CA LEU A 81 9.78 -3.82 -6.74
C LEU A 81 10.57 -2.70 -6.03
N LEU A 82 10.15 -1.44 -6.22
CA LEU A 82 10.80 -0.29 -5.59
C LEU A 82 10.50 -0.18 -4.09
N ALA A 83 9.36 -0.69 -3.62
CA ALA A 83 8.90 -0.55 -2.24
C ALA A 83 9.91 -1.11 -1.22
N GLY A 84 10.61 -2.19 -1.55
CA GLY A 84 11.66 -2.77 -0.71
C GLY A 84 12.83 -1.80 -0.49
N ASN A 85 13.36 -1.25 -1.58
CA ASN A 85 14.45 -0.26 -1.54
C ASN A 85 14.01 1.04 -0.86
N LEU A 86 12.78 1.49 -1.10
CA LEU A 86 12.21 2.66 -0.43
C LEU A 86 12.11 2.45 1.07
N ALA A 87 11.70 1.25 1.53
CA ALA A 87 11.58 0.92 2.94
C ALA A 87 12.93 0.83 3.68
N GLN A 88 14.04 0.65 2.95
CA GLN A 88 15.38 0.75 3.53
C GLN A 88 15.81 2.22 3.72
N ARG A 89 15.36 3.13 2.86
CA ARG A 89 15.75 4.56 2.88
C ARG A 89 14.80 5.45 3.69
N PHE A 90 13.52 5.10 3.73
CA PHE A 90 12.46 5.86 4.39
C PHE A 90 11.70 4.99 5.38
N THR A 91 11.13 5.63 6.40
CA THR A 91 10.26 4.93 7.36
C THR A 91 9.01 4.36 6.65
N ARG A 92 8.64 3.12 6.98
CA ARG A 92 7.42 2.44 6.44
C ARG A 92 6.16 3.30 6.52
N ARG A 93 5.97 4.04 7.63
CA ARG A 93 4.87 5.00 7.81
C ARG A 93 4.88 6.11 6.76
N ARG A 94 6.03 6.69 6.42
CA ARG A 94 6.13 7.76 5.41
C ARG A 94 5.74 7.26 4.03
N ILE A 95 6.17 6.05 3.68
CA ILE A 95 5.85 5.41 2.39
C ILE A 95 4.35 5.09 2.30
N LEU A 96 3.75 4.61 3.39
CA LEU A 96 2.31 4.38 3.48
C LEU A 96 1.52 5.68 3.26
N ILE A 97 1.91 6.76 3.95
CA ILE A 97 1.26 8.07 3.82
C ILE A 97 1.45 8.62 2.41
N SER A 98 2.65 8.54 1.82
CA SER A 98 2.88 9.01 0.45
C SER A 98 2.04 8.24 -0.56
N GLY A 99 1.87 6.93 -0.37
CA GLY A 99 0.94 6.14 -1.18
C GLY A 99 -0.48 6.72 -1.12
N TRP A 100 -1.00 6.99 0.07
CA TRP A 100 -2.32 7.61 0.24
C TRP A 100 -2.43 9.01 -0.36
N LEU A 101 -1.39 9.84 -0.24
CA LEU A 101 -1.36 11.16 -0.88
C LEU A 101 -1.48 11.06 -2.41
N LEU A 102 -0.87 10.05 -3.02
CA LEU A 102 -1.00 9.79 -4.46
C LEU A 102 -2.40 9.31 -4.88
N ALA A 103 -3.19 8.75 -3.95
CA ALA A 103 -4.57 8.35 -4.24
C ALA A 103 -5.58 9.51 -4.14
N ILE A 104 -5.29 10.58 -3.39
CA ILE A 104 -6.17 11.75 -3.27
C ILE A 104 -6.58 12.37 -4.63
N PRO A 105 -5.67 12.59 -5.60
CA PRO A 105 -6.05 13.17 -6.88
C PRO A 105 -6.85 12.24 -7.79
N VAL A 106 -6.88 10.92 -7.54
CA VAL A 106 -7.57 9.93 -8.39
C VAL A 106 -9.06 10.26 -8.58
N PRO A 107 -9.90 10.40 -7.53
CA PRO A 107 -11.31 10.72 -7.71
C PRO A 107 -11.52 12.05 -8.42
N LEU A 108 -10.65 13.04 -8.18
CA LEU A 108 -10.71 14.33 -8.85
C LEU A 108 -10.46 14.20 -10.36
N ILE A 109 -9.44 13.42 -10.74
CA ILE A 109 -9.14 13.13 -12.14
C ILE A 109 -10.31 12.39 -12.81
N LEU A 110 -10.93 11.43 -12.12
CA LEU A 110 -12.06 10.67 -12.66
C LEU A 110 -13.33 11.51 -12.83
N ILE A 111 -13.65 12.39 -11.88
CA ILE A 111 -14.83 13.28 -11.94
C ILE A 111 -14.72 14.27 -13.09
N TRP A 112 -13.51 14.78 -13.35
CA TRP A 112 -13.26 15.80 -14.37
C TRP A 112 -12.57 15.24 -15.62
N ALA A 113 -12.63 13.94 -15.87
CA ALA A 113 -11.92 13.31 -16.98
C ALA A 113 -12.51 13.74 -18.34
N PRO A 114 -11.79 14.51 -19.17
CA PRO A 114 -12.28 14.89 -20.50
C PRO A 114 -12.08 13.78 -21.55
N SER A 115 -11.24 12.79 -21.26
CA SER A 115 -10.96 11.66 -22.15
C SER A 115 -10.50 10.42 -21.37
N TRP A 116 -10.53 9.26 -22.02
CA TRP A 116 -10.12 7.97 -21.42
C TRP A 116 -8.66 7.94 -20.94
N GLU A 117 -7.77 8.73 -21.55
CA GLU A 117 -6.37 8.79 -21.15
C GLU A 117 -6.20 9.30 -19.71
N TRP A 118 -7.09 10.19 -19.25
CA TRP A 118 -7.10 10.63 -17.86
C TRP A 118 -7.51 9.52 -16.91
N VAL A 119 -8.41 8.64 -17.32
CA VAL A 119 -8.79 7.44 -16.56
C VAL A 119 -7.61 6.47 -16.47
N ILE A 120 -6.86 6.28 -17.56
CA ILE A 120 -5.62 5.50 -17.55
C ILE A 120 -4.57 6.14 -16.62
N GLY A 121 -4.40 7.46 -16.65
CA GLY A 121 -3.51 8.19 -15.75
C GLY A 121 -3.88 8.02 -14.27
N ALA A 122 -5.16 8.16 -13.94
CA ALA A 122 -5.69 7.89 -12.60
C ALA A 122 -5.43 6.44 -12.18
N ASN A 123 -5.59 5.50 -13.10
CA ASN A 123 -5.32 4.09 -12.87
C ASN A 123 -3.84 3.78 -12.58
N VAL A 124 -2.91 4.49 -13.22
CA VAL A 124 -1.48 4.39 -12.91
C VAL A 124 -1.20 4.89 -11.49
N LEU A 125 -1.78 6.02 -11.08
CA LEU A 125 -1.66 6.54 -9.71
C LEU A 125 -2.20 5.55 -8.67
N LEU A 126 -3.31 4.89 -8.98
CA LEU A 126 -3.88 3.81 -8.17
C LEU A 126 -2.95 2.61 -8.09
N GLY A 127 -2.35 2.19 -9.21
CA GLY A 127 -1.35 1.12 -9.23
C GLY A 127 -0.16 1.44 -8.33
N ILE A 128 0.32 2.68 -8.34
CA ILE A 128 1.40 3.16 -7.46
C ILE A 128 0.94 3.18 -6.01
N ASN A 129 -0.21 3.76 -5.70
CA ASN A 129 -0.80 3.74 -4.36
C ASN A 129 -0.87 2.30 -3.83
N GLN A 130 -1.34 1.36 -4.65
CA GLN A 130 -1.48 -0.05 -4.29
C GLN A 130 -0.15 -0.72 -4.05
N GLY A 131 0.84 -0.48 -4.91
CA GLY A 131 2.19 -1.00 -4.74
C GLY A 131 2.85 -0.53 -3.44
N LEU A 132 2.65 0.74 -3.04
CA LEU A 132 3.22 1.28 -1.82
C LEU A 132 2.43 0.88 -0.57
N THR A 133 1.12 1.12 -0.56
CA THR A 133 0.29 0.98 0.64
C THR A 133 0.07 -0.48 1.03
N TRP A 134 -0.19 -1.36 0.05
CA TRP A 134 -0.34 -2.79 0.30
C TRP A 134 0.94 -3.37 0.91
N SER A 135 2.08 -3.10 0.29
CA SER A 135 3.36 -3.66 0.72
C SER A 135 3.78 -3.13 2.08
N MET A 136 3.57 -1.84 2.37
CA MET A 136 3.84 -1.30 3.70
C MET A 136 2.91 -1.87 4.76
N THR A 137 1.59 -1.98 4.49
CA THR A 137 0.66 -2.55 5.48
C THR A 137 0.95 -4.02 5.78
N VAL A 138 1.27 -4.82 4.77
CA VAL A 138 1.67 -6.23 4.96
C VAL A 138 2.96 -6.33 5.77
N ASN A 139 3.99 -5.57 5.40
CA ASN A 139 5.27 -5.56 6.13
C ASN A 139 5.09 -5.12 7.58
N MET A 140 4.38 -4.02 7.81
CA MET A 140 4.11 -3.50 9.16
C MET A 140 3.32 -4.49 10.01
N LYS A 141 2.33 -5.20 9.43
CA LYS A 141 1.62 -6.27 10.15
C LYS A 141 2.57 -7.40 10.56
N MET A 142 3.44 -7.86 9.65
CA MET A 142 4.44 -8.90 9.93
C MET A 142 5.46 -8.49 11.00
N ASP A 143 5.81 -7.20 11.06
CA ASP A 143 6.69 -6.68 12.12
C ASP A 143 6.01 -6.75 13.49
N LEU A 144 4.71 -6.44 13.57
CA LEU A 144 3.96 -6.38 14.84
C LEU A 144 3.67 -7.75 15.45
N VAL A 145 3.47 -8.78 14.64
CA VAL A 145 3.13 -10.14 15.11
C VAL A 145 4.35 -10.98 15.55
N GLY A 146 5.57 -10.53 15.22
CA GLY A 146 6.81 -11.23 15.56
C GLY A 146 7.05 -12.53 14.76
N PRO A 147 8.23 -13.16 14.87
CA PRO A 147 8.64 -14.30 14.02
C PRO A 147 7.74 -15.53 14.11
N ARG A 148 7.06 -15.72 15.25
CA ARG A 148 6.27 -16.92 15.57
C ARG A 148 4.92 -16.98 14.84
N TRP A 149 4.45 -15.87 14.27
CA TRP A 149 3.11 -15.72 13.70
C TRP A 149 3.11 -15.09 12.29
N ARG A 150 4.19 -15.28 11.50
CA ARG A 150 4.34 -14.70 10.15
C ARG A 150 3.67 -15.51 9.02
N GLY A 151 2.90 -16.54 9.37
CA GLY A 151 2.16 -17.39 8.43
C GLY A 151 0.84 -16.78 7.98
#